data_AF-A0A356U7Z6-F1
#
_entry.id   AF-A0A356U7Z6-F1
#
_cell.length_a   1.000
_cell.length_b   1.000
_cell.length_c   1.000
_cell.angle_alpha   90.00
_cell.angle_beta   90.00
_cell.angle_gamma   90.00
#
_symmetry.space_group_name_H-M   'P 1'
#
loop_
_entity.id
_entity.type
_entity.pdbx_description
1 polymer ?
#
loop_
_entity_poly.entity_id
_entity_poly.type
_entity_poly.pdbx_seq_one_letter_code
_entity_poly.pdbx_strand_id
1 'polypeptide(L)'
;GEKAIRIDFFGDEIDRIIEFNPLTGEVYGRRIHVMIFPASHFVTTWEHMMAVAGDIEAELEQQLKIFKSQGKLLEAQRLEQRTRYD
;
A
#
# COMPACT_ATOMS: atom_id res chain seq x y z
N GLY A 1 11.90 -6.03 -16.21
CA GLY A 1 11.98 -5.47 -14.85
C GLY A 1 13.20 -6.02 -14.15
N GLU A 2 14.39 -5.53 -14.51
CA GLU A 2 15.65 -6.02 -13.94
C GLU A 2 16.58 -4.85 -13.61
N LYS A 3 16.00 -3.74 -13.15
CA LYS A 3 16.78 -2.54 -12.85
C LYS A 3 16.39 -2.02 -11.48
N ALA A 4 17.40 -1.86 -10.64
CA ALA A 4 17.29 -1.26 -9.33
C ALA A 4 18.03 0.08 -9.33
N ILE A 5 17.60 0.95 -8.43
CA ILE A 5 18.22 2.24 -8.18
C ILE A 5 18.92 2.16 -6.83
N ARG A 6 20.21 2.49 -6.79
CA ARG A 6 20.98 2.68 -5.56
C ARG A 6 21.20 4.17 -5.36
N ILE A 7 20.90 4.65 -4.17
CA ILE A 7 21.13 6.03 -3.74
C ILE A 7 22.14 5.97 -2.60
N ASP A 8 23.35 6.47 -2.83
CA ASP A 8 24.36 6.58 -1.77
C ASP A 8 24.27 7.98 -1.15
N PHE A 9 24.30 8.04 0.18
CA PHE A 9 24.20 9.28 0.96
C PHE A 9 25.54 9.65 1.58
N PHE A 10 25.79 10.96 1.67
CA PHE A 10 26.84 11.54 2.49
C PHE A 10 26.19 12.47 3.52
N GLY A 11 25.91 11.92 4.71
CA GLY A 11 25.07 12.61 5.69
C GLY A 11 23.63 12.72 5.19
N ASP A 12 23.15 13.95 5.07
CA ASP A 12 21.82 14.32 4.56
C ASP A 12 21.81 14.67 3.05
N GLU A 13 22.96 14.62 2.38
CA GLU A 13 23.08 14.86 0.95
C GLU A 13 23.16 13.56 0.13
N ILE A 14 22.61 13.59 -1.08
CA ILE A 14 22.76 12.50 -2.05
C ILE A 14 24.14 12.63 -2.73
N ASP A 15 25.04 11.68 -2.50
CA ASP A 15 26.36 11.63 -3.16
C ASP A 15 26.22 11.14 -4.62
N ARG A 16 25.48 10.05 -4.84
CA ARG A 16 25.27 9.52 -6.20
C ARG A 16 24.01 8.66 -6.32
N ILE A 17 23.49 8.60 -7.55
CA ILE A 17 22.39 7.72 -7.95
C ILE A 17 22.91 6.77 -9.06
N ILE A 18 22.73 5.47 -8.87
CA ILE A 18 23.20 4.41 -9.78
C ILE A 18 22.03 3.54 -10.22
N GLU A 19 21.92 3.27 -11.52
CA GLU A 19 21.03 2.26 -12.08
C GLU A 19 21.83 0.98 -12.34
N PHE A 20 21.38 -0.15 -11.83
CA PHE A 20 22.11 -1.42 -11.92
C PHE A 20 21.18 -2.63 -11.99
N ASN A 21 21.70 -3.77 -12.43
CA ASN A 21 21.01 -5.05 -12.36
C ASN A 21 21.10 -5.63 -10.95
N PRO A 22 19.97 -5.85 -10.24
CA PRO A 22 20.01 -6.36 -8.87
C PRO A 22 20.44 -7.82 -8.76
N LEU A 23 20.38 -8.61 -9.84
CA LEU A 23 20.75 -10.02 -9.85
C LEU A 23 22.22 -10.24 -10.20
N THR A 24 22.74 -9.54 -11.22
CA THR A 24 24.12 -9.72 -11.70
C THR A 24 25.10 -8.71 -11.12
N GLY A 25 24.61 -7.57 -10.60
CA GLY A 25 25.43 -6.46 -10.12
C GLY A 25 25.97 -5.55 -11.22
N GLU A 26 25.64 -5.79 -12.49
CA GLU A 26 26.07 -4.95 -13.61
C GLU A 26 25.55 -3.51 -13.44
N VAL A 27 26.46 -2.53 -13.52
CA VAL A 27 26.13 -1.11 -13.39
C VAL A 27 25.85 -0.53 -14.78
N TYR A 28 24.62 -0.06 -14.99
CA TYR A 28 24.21 0.58 -16.24
C TYR A 28 24.63 2.04 -16.33
N GLY A 29 24.89 2.69 -15.19
CA GLY A 29 25.48 4.03 -15.14
C GLY A 29 24.91 4.90 -14.03
N ARG A 30 25.37 6.16 -14.02
CA ARG A 30 24.93 7.19 -13.07
C ARG A 30 23.71 7.94 -13.60
N ARG A 31 22.93 8.48 -12.65
CA ARG A 31 21.78 9.35 -12.92
C ARG A 31 21.92 10.64 -12.11
N ILE A 32 21.45 11.74 -12.70
CA ILE A 32 21.37 13.06 -12.02
C ILE A 32 20.03 13.18 -11.28
N HIS A 33 19.01 12.46 -11.74
CA HIS A 33 17.65 12.49 -11.22
C HIS A 33 16.97 11.13 -11.45
N VAL A 34 16.05 10.77 -10.56
CA VAL A 34 15.21 9.58 -10.68
C VAL A 34 13.81 9.87 -10.11
N MET A 35 12.77 9.35 -10.77
CA MET A 35 11.41 9.38 -10.25
C MET A 35 11.06 8.02 -9.63
N ILE A 36 10.65 8.02 -8.37
CA ILE A 36 10.15 6.83 -7.68
C ILE A 36 8.62 6.93 -7.63
N PHE A 37 7.96 6.12 -8.45
CA PHE A 37 6.50 6.03 -8.44
C PHE A 37 6.03 5.09 -7.32
N PRO A 38 4.80 5.27 -6.79
CA PRO A 38 4.20 4.33 -5.86
C PRO A 38 4.21 2.91 -6.40
N ALA A 39 4.39 1.93 -5.52
CA ALA A 39 4.38 0.51 -5.88
C ALA A 39 2.99 -0.03 -6.28
N SER A 40 1.93 0.78 -6.13
CA SER A 40 0.55 0.44 -6.44
C SER A 40 -0.19 1.63 -7.05
N HIS A 41 -1.17 1.36 -7.90
CA HIS A 41 -2.10 2.36 -8.44
C HIS A 41 -3.13 2.85 -7.42
N PHE A 42 -3.31 2.11 -6.33
CA PHE A 42 -4.27 2.42 -5.26
C PHE A 42 -3.53 2.87 -3.99
N VAL A 43 -2.80 3.97 -4.10
CA VAL A 43 -2.13 4.61 -2.97
C VAL A 43 -2.92 5.83 -2.52
N THR A 44 -3.05 5.98 -1.21
CA THR A 44 -3.54 7.19 -0.56
C THR A 44 -2.66 7.53 0.63
N THR A 45 -2.88 8.69 1.24
CA THR A 45 -2.13 9.14 2.42
C THR A 45 -2.53 8.35 3.66
N TRP A 46 -1.60 8.21 4.61
CA TRP A 46 -1.86 7.51 5.87
C TRP A 46 -2.98 8.19 6.67
N GLU A 47 -2.96 9.53 6.69
CA GLU A 47 -3.97 10.34 7.38
C GLU A 47 -5.36 10.07 6.82
N HIS A 48 -5.49 9.98 5.49
CA HIS A 48 -6.77 9.68 4.85
C HIS A 48 -7.23 8.26 5.14
N MET A 49 -6.33 7.27 5.10
CA MET A 49 -6.68 5.89 5.48
C MET A 49 -7.21 5.81 6.91
N MET A 50 -6.56 6.48 7.86
CA MET A 50 -6.97 6.47 9.26
C MET A 50 -8.29 7.18 9.50
N ALA A 51 -8.55 8.28 8.79
CA ALA A 51 -9.83 8.97 8.89
C ALA A 51 -11.01 8.09 8.42
N VAL A 52 -10.84 7.39 7.30
CA VAL A 52 -11.92 6.62 6.66
C VAL A 52 -12.13 5.24 7.32
N ALA A 53 -11.10 4.65 7.92
CA ALA A 53 -11.20 3.34 8.56
C ALA A 53 -12.31 3.29 9.64
N GLY A 54 -12.48 4.37 10.41
CA GLY A 54 -13.53 4.48 11.42
C GLY A 54 -14.94 4.47 10.82
N ASP A 55 -15.13 5.16 9.69
CA ASP A 55 -16.41 5.21 8.99
C ASP A 55 -16.79 3.84 8.43
N ILE A 56 -15.83 3.10 7.85
CA ILE A 56 -16.03 1.74 7.34
C ILE A 56 -16.45 0.78 8.46
N GLU A 57 -15.81 0.85 9.62
CA GLU A 57 -16.16 0.03 10.79
C GLU A 57 -17.58 0.34 11.30
N ALA A 58 -17.96 1.61 11.35
CA ALA A 58 -19.30 2.02 11.75
C ALA A 58 -20.38 1.52 10.77
N GLU A 59 -20.13 1.64 9.46
CA GLU A 59 -21.01 1.11 8.42
C GLU A 59 -21.14 -0.42 8.50
N LEU A 60 -20.01 -1.12 8.71
CA LEU A 60 -19.98 -2.57 8.87
C LEU A 60 -20.86 -2.99 10.06
N GLU A 61 -20.72 -2.35 11.22
CA GLU A 61 -21.51 -2.68 12.41
C GLU A 61 -23.02 -2.48 12.16
N GLN A 62 -23.40 -1.39 11.49
CA GLN A 62 -24.79 -1.13 11.12
C GLN A 62 -25.32 -2.21 10.17
N GLN A 63 -24.56 -2.59 9.14
CA GLN A 63 -24.98 -3.57 8.16
C GLN A 63 -25.10 -4.98 8.76
N LEU A 64 -24.19 -5.34 9.67
CA LEU A 64 -24.27 -6.61 10.40
C LEU A 64 -25.51 -6.69 11.29
N LYS A 65 -25.91 -5.60 11.95
CA LYS A 65 -27.16 -5.54 12.73
C LYS A 65 -28.37 -5.82 11.86
N ILE A 66 -28.42 -5.24 10.65
CA ILE A 66 -29.52 -5.43 9.69
C ILE A 66 -29.61 -6.89 9.24
N PHE A 67 -28.49 -7.51 8.86
CA PHE A 67 -28.50 -8.91 8.44
C PHE A 67 -28.89 -9.86 9.59
N LYS A 68 -28.37 -9.63 10.80
CA LYS A 68 -28.73 -10.41 11.98
C LYS A 68 -30.23 -10.27 12.31
N SER A 69 -30.81 -9.07 12.23
CA SER A 69 -32.24 -8.87 12.47
C SER A 69 -33.13 -9.52 11.41
N GLN A 70 -32.60 -9.78 10.21
CA GLN A 70 -33.28 -10.48 9.13
C GLN A 70 -33.07 -12.01 9.17
N GLY A 71 -32.33 -12.54 10.15
CA GLY A 71 -31.96 -13.97 10.21
C GLY A 71 -30.91 -14.40 9.18
N LYS A 72 -30.27 -13.45 8.49
CA LYS A 72 -29.25 -13.66 7.46
C LYS A 72 -27.86 -13.82 8.08
N LEU A 73 -27.70 -14.85 8.90
CA LEU A 73 -26.48 -15.05 9.70
C LEU A 73 -25.26 -15.38 8.84
N LEU A 74 -25.45 -16.12 7.74
CA LEU A 74 -24.37 -16.48 6.84
C LEU A 74 -23.85 -15.27 6.05
N GLU A 75 -24.75 -14.40 5.60
CA GLU A 75 -24.41 -13.15 4.91
C GLU A 75 -23.70 -12.18 5.85
N ALA A 76 -24.16 -12.08 7.10
CA ALA A 76 -23.49 -11.29 8.13
C ALA A 76 -22.05 -11.80 8.34
N GLN A 77 -21.87 -13.10 8.53
CA GLN A 77 -20.54 -13.69 8.72
C GLN A 77 -19.64 -13.46 7.51
N ARG A 78 -20.16 -13.63 6.28
CA ARG A 78 -19.40 -13.41 5.05
C ARG A 78 -18.95 -11.96 4.91
N LEU A 79 -19.83 -11.00 5.20
CA LEU A 79 -19.51 -9.57 5.13
C LEU A 79 -18.40 -9.23 6.14
N GLU A 80 -18.56 -9.64 7.40
CA GLU A 80 -17.59 -9.38 8.46
C GLU A 80 -16.20 -9.95 8.13
N GLN A 81 -16.15 -11.19 7.64
CA GLN A 81 -14.86 -11.81 7.28
C GLN A 81 -14.17 -11.08 6.13
N ARG A 82 -14.89 -10.71 5.07
CA ARG A 82 -14.27 -10.02 3.94
C ARG A 82 -13.81 -8.62 4.31
N THR A 83 -14.62 -7.83 4.99
CA THR A 83 -14.23 -6.45 5.33
C THR A 83 -13.03 -6.38 6.29
N ARG A 84 -12.83 -7.40 7.14
CA ARG A 84 -11.74 -7.41 8.13
C ARG A 84 -10.44 -8.04 7.65
N TYR A 85 -10.51 -8.98 6.70
CA TYR A 85 -9.38 -9.85 6.38
C TYR A 85 -9.00 -9.90 4.89
N ASP A 86 -9.91 -9.54 3.97
CA ASP A 86 -9.56 -9.29 2.56
C ASP A 86 -9.10 -7.83 2.39
#